data_AF-A0A9C7PNT9-F1
#
_entry.id   AF-A0A9C7PNT9-F1
#
_cell.length_a   1.000
_cell.length_b   1.000
_cell.length_c   1.000
_cell.angle_alpha   90.00
_cell.angle_beta   90.00
_cell.angle_gamma   90.00
#
_symmetry.space_group_name_H-M   'P 1'
#
loop_
_entity.id
_entity.type
_entity.pdbx_description
1 polymer ?
#
loop_
_entity_poly.entity_id
_entity_poly.type
_entity_poly.pdbx_seq_one_letter_code
_entity_poly.pdbx_strand_id
1 'polypeptide(L)' 'MHEAVLKHFPNLDNVEVYASGPPPMIAAAREAFSTQGLEEDSFFYDSFEFGADVLDN' A
#
# COMPACT_ATOMS: atom_id res chain seq x y z
N MET A 1 6.44 3.24 -7.28
CA MET A 1 6.27 1.78 -7.44
C MET A 1 4.79 1.42 -7.54
N HIS A 2 3.92 1.90 -6.63
CA HIS A 2 2.44 1.77 -6.77
C HIS A 2 1.90 2.30 -8.11
N GLU A 3 2.41 3.44 -8.61
CA GLU A 3 2.03 3.96 -9.95
C GLU A 3 2.31 3.00 -11.12
N ALA A 4 3.29 2.10 -11.01
CA ALA A 4 3.60 1.13 -12.06
C ALA A 4 2.59 -0.03 -12.08
N VAL A 5 2.05 -0.39 -10.90
CA VAL A 5 0.99 -1.41 -10.74
C VAL A 5 -0.32 -0.91 -11.32
N LEU A 6 -0.70 0.34 -11.03
CA LEU A 6 -1.91 0.98 -11.55
C LEU A 6 -1.91 1.11 -13.08
N LYS A 7 -0.73 1.14 -13.71
CA LYS A 7 -0.60 1.15 -15.18
C LYS A 7 -0.76 -0.23 -15.83
N HIS A 8 -0.51 -1.31 -15.11
CA HIS A 8 -0.59 -2.69 -15.63
C HIS A 8 -1.92 -3.37 -15.30
N PHE A 9 -2.60 -2.94 -14.25
CA PHE A 9 -3.87 -3.49 -13.79
C PHE A 9 -4.89 -2.36 -13.63
N PRO A 10 -5.58 -1.97 -14.72
CA PRO A 10 -6.52 -0.86 -14.71
C PRO A 10 -7.82 -1.17 -13.94
N ASN A 11 -8.11 -2.45 -13.69
CA ASN A 11 -9.19 -2.90 -12.82
C ASN A 11 -8.61 -3.79 -11.73
N LEU A 12 -8.93 -3.46 -10.48
CA LEU A 12 -8.61 -4.25 -9.29
C LEU A 12 -9.83 -5.01 -8.77
N ASP A 13 -10.88 -5.13 -9.59
CA ASP A 13 -12.06 -5.91 -9.26
C ASP A 13 -11.67 -7.39 -9.09
N ASN A 14 -11.88 -7.95 -7.90
CA ASN A 14 -11.51 -9.31 -7.50
C ASN A 14 -10.00 -9.59 -7.31
N VAL A 15 -9.18 -8.57 -7.01
CA VAL A 15 -7.80 -8.83 -6.56
C VAL A 15 -7.62 -8.39 -5.11
N GLU A 16 -6.90 -9.21 -4.35
CA GLU A 16 -6.45 -8.86 -3.01
C GLU A 16 -5.09 -8.18 -3.12
N VAL A 17 -4.95 -7.00 -2.50
CA VAL A 17 -3.71 -6.23 -2.48
C VAL A 17 -3.06 -6.37 -1.12
N TYR A 18 -1.81 -6.85 -1.10
CA TYR A 18 -0.96 -6.85 0.09
C TYR A 18 0.13 -5.80 -0.04
N ALA A 19 0.24 -4.90 0.95
CA ALA A 19 1.24 -3.85 1.00
C ALA A 19 2.05 -3.90 2.30
N SER A 20 3.38 -3.89 2.20
CA SER A 20 4.28 -3.80 3.37
C SER A 20 5.19 -2.60 3.22
N GLY A 21 5.28 -1.75 4.23
CA GLY A 21 5.92 -0.44 4.09
C GLY A 21 5.89 0.47 5.31
N PRO A 22 6.57 1.63 5.25
CA PRO A 22 6.40 2.67 6.25
C PRO A 22 4.96 3.23 6.24
N PRO A 23 4.42 3.67 7.39
CA PRO A 23 3.05 4.18 7.51
C PRO A 23 2.61 5.17 6.40
N PRO A 24 3.42 6.20 6.03
CA PRO A 24 3.01 7.12 4.95
C PRO A 24 2.90 6.44 3.57
N MET A 25 3.67 5.38 3.31
CA MET A 25 3.56 4.63 2.06
C MET A 25 2.28 3.77 2.03
N ILE A 26 1.95 3.13 3.15
CA ILE A 26 0.72 2.34 3.27
C ILE A 26 -0.51 3.23 3.14
N ALA A 27 -0.51 4.41 3.76
CA ALA A 27 -1.60 5.39 3.63
C ALA A 27 -1.80 5.83 2.18
N ALA A 28 -0.73 6.21 1.48
CA ALA A 28 -0.79 6.62 0.08
C ALA A 28 -1.26 5.47 -0.84
N ALA A 29 -0.81 4.24 -0.57
CA ALA A 29 -1.24 3.06 -1.31
C ALA A 29 -2.74 2.79 -1.14
N ARG A 30 -3.26 2.83 0.10
CA ARG A 30 -4.68 2.63 0.40
C ARG A 30 -5.55 3.64 -0.37
N GLU A 31 -5.22 4.93 -0.28
CA GLU A 31 -5.98 5.97 -0.99
C GLU A 31 -5.97 5.76 -2.50
N ALA A 32 -4.80 5.48 -3.08
CA ALA A 32 -4.68 5.26 -4.52
C ALA A 32 -5.49 4.05 -4.99
N PHE A 33 -5.45 2.93 -4.26
CA PHE A 33 -6.18 1.72 -4.66
C PHE A 33 -7.69 1.83 -4.44
N SER A 34 -8.16 2.50 -3.37
CA SER A 34 -9.59 2.77 -3.18
C SER A 34 -10.18 3.62 -4.31
N THR A 35 -9.42 4.57 -4.88
CA THR A 35 -9.89 5.34 -6.05
C THR A 35 -9.98 4.53 -7.35
N GLN A 36 -9.39 3.33 -7.38
CA GLN A 36 -9.40 2.42 -8.54
C GLN A 36 -10.34 1.21 -8.35
N GLY A 37 -11.25 1.28 -7.38
CA GLY A 37 -12.29 0.26 -7.20
C GLY A 37 -11.89 -0.93 -6.33
N LEU A 38 -10.73 -0.88 -5.66
CA LEU A 38 -10.37 -1.90 -4.68
C LEU A 38 -11.33 -1.84 -3.48
N GLU A 39 -11.99 -2.95 -3.18
CA GLU A 39 -12.82 -3.10 -1.98
C GLU A 39 -11.96 -2.97 -0.71
N GLU A 40 -12.50 -2.30 0.32
CA GLU A 40 -11.76 -2.06 1.57
C GLU A 40 -11.31 -3.37 2.24
N ASP A 41 -12.14 -4.41 2.16
CA ASP A 41 -11.84 -5.74 2.71
C ASP A 41 -10.78 -6.51 1.89
N SER A 42 -10.43 -6.04 0.70
CA SER A 42 -9.41 -6.63 -0.18
C SER A 42 -8.03 -5.97 -0.04
N PHE A 43 -7.85 -5.05 0.92
CA PHE A 43 -6.56 -4.39 1.18
C PHE A 43 -5.94 -4.83 2.51
N PHE A 44 -4.89 -5.63 2.42
CA PHE A 44 -4.10 -6.11 3.56
C PHE A 44 -2.80 -5.33 3.66
N TYR A 45 -2.39 -4.97 4.88
CA TYR A 45 -1.13 -4.25 5.06
C TYR A 45 -0.36 -4.69 6.30
N ASP A 46 0.97 -4.56 6.20
CA ASP A 46 1.90 -4.69 7.30
C ASP A 46 2.79 -3.44 7.35
N SER A 47 2.46 -2.52 8.26
CA SER A 47 3.23 -1.30 8.44
C SER A 47 4.40 -1.58 9.37
N PHE A 48 5.62 -1.50 8.85
CA PHE A 48 6.80 -1.42 9.71
C PHE A 48 7.07 0.04 10.03
N GLU A 49 7.10 0.37 11.32
CA GLU A 49 7.78 1.59 11.73
C GLU A 49 9.26 1.40 11.38
N PHE A 50 9.82 2.31 10.58
CA PHE A 50 11.27 2.48 10.61
C PHE A 50 11.57 2.84 12.06
N GLY A 51 12.13 1.89 12.81
CA GLY A 51 12.66 2.16 14.13
C GLY A 51 13.49 3.42 13.99
N ALA A 52 13.10 4.49 14.68
CA ALA A 52 13.90 5.68 14.86
C ALA A 52 15.08 5.34 15.80
N ASP A 53 15.77 4.24 15.51
CA ASP A 53 16.79 3.61 16.34
C ASP A 53 17.88 3.04 15.42
N VAL A 54 18.41 3.92 14.58
CA VAL A 54 19.79 3.83 14.08
C VAL A 54 20.43 5.20 14.24
N LEU A 55 20.41 5.70 15.48
CA LEU A 55 21.38 6.68 15.97
C LEU A 55 21.85 6.19 17.35
N ASP A 56 22.44 5.00 17.38
CA ASP A 56 23.38 4.65 18.45
C ASP A 56 24.52 5.68 18.38
N ASN A 57 24.61 6.51 19.42
CA ASN A 57 25.72 7.45 19.65
C ASN A 57 26.83 6.78 20.45
#